data_AF-E0VJH8-F1
#
_entry.id   AF-E0VJH8-F1
#
_cell.length_a   1.000
_cell.length_b   1.000
_cell.length_c   1.000
_cell.angle_alpha   90.00
_cell.angle_beta   90.00
_cell.angle_gamma   90.00
#
_symmetry.space_group_name_H-M   'P 1'
#
loop_
_entity.id
_entity.type
_entity.pdbx_description
1 polymer ?
#
loop_
_entity_poly.entity_id
_entity_poly.type
_entity_poly.pdbx_seq_one_letter_code
_entity_poly.pdbx_strand_id
1 'polypeptide(L)' 'MAVHTKEKNYLCGLCNKNYQQKWNLITHMARVHSKKKPFKCNDCNKEFGYSSHFKKHKEHIHKV' A
#
# COMPACT_ATOMS: atom_id res chain seq x y z
N MET A 1 11.99 -2.27 -30.44
CA MET A 1 11.10 -3.30 -29.84
C MET A 1 10.41 -2.68 -28.64
N ALA A 2 9.25 -2.06 -28.86
CA ALA A 2 8.46 -1.55 -27.74
C ALA A 2 7.74 -2.75 -27.12
N VAL A 3 8.27 -3.26 -26.01
CA VAL A 3 7.54 -4.23 -25.20
C VAL A 3 6.44 -3.45 -24.46
N HIS A 4 5.37 -3.13 -25.17
CA HIS A 4 4.13 -2.63 -24.56
C HIS A 4 3.36 -3.85 -24.03
N THR A 5 3.97 -4.60 -23.11
CA THR A 5 3.30 -5.67 -22.37
C THR A 5 2.22 -5.01 -21.55
N LYS A 6 0.97 -5.09 -22.04
CA LYS A 6 -0.30 -4.87 -21.33
C LYS A 6 -0.06 -4.52 -19.85
N GLU A 7 0.26 -3.26 -19.57
CA GLU A 7 0.50 -2.83 -18.20
C GLU A 7 -0.81 -3.05 -17.46
N LYS A 8 -0.83 -4.05 -16.58
CA LYS A 8 -2.00 -4.42 -15.79
C LYS A 8 -2.20 -3.32 -14.76
N ASN A 9 -2.73 -2.19 -15.24
CA ASN A 9 -3.01 -1.02 -14.46
C ASN A 9 -4.10 -1.37 -13.45
N TYR A 10 -3.80 -1.15 -12.18
CA TYR A 10 -4.71 -1.36 -11.07
C TYR A 10 -5.61 -0.13 -10.99
N LEU A 11 -6.85 -0.29 -11.44
CA LEU A 11 -7.85 0.77 -11.43
C LEU A 11 -8.55 0.83 -10.06
N CYS A 12 -8.73 2.05 -9.59
CA CYS A 12 -9.60 2.37 -8.48
C CYS A 12 -11.05 2.36 -8.95
N GLY A 13 -11.86 1.41 -8.47
CA GLY A 13 -13.29 1.34 -8.80
C GLY A 13 -14.17 2.45 -8.22
N LEU A 14 -13.61 3.38 -7.44
CA LEU A 14 -14.34 4.49 -6.79
C LEU A 14 -14.10 5.85 -7.46
N CYS A 15 -12.93 6.07 -8.04
CA CYS A 15 -12.58 7.34 -8.69
C CYS A 15 -11.81 7.15 -10.02
N ASN A 16 -11.79 5.92 -10.56
CA ASN A 16 -11.18 5.53 -11.82
C ASN A 16 -9.70 5.92 -12.01
N LYS A 17 -8.99 6.24 -10.92
CA LYS A 17 -7.53 6.43 -10.95
C LYS A 17 -6.84 5.12 -11.28
N ASN A 18 -5.86 5.18 -12.18
CA ASN A 18 -5.03 4.04 -12.54
C ASN A 18 -3.71 4.08 -11.74
N TYR A 19 -3.18 2.90 -11.45
CA TYR A 19 -1.90 2.72 -10.80
C TYR A 19 -1.13 1.60 -11.48
N GLN A 20 0.15 1.81 -11.77
CA GLN A 20 1.01 0.78 -12.38
C GLN A 20 1.27 -0.42 -11.44
N GLN A 21 1.06 -0.25 -10.12
CA GLN A 21 1.37 -1.27 -9.12
C GLN A 21 0.23 -1.44 -8.11
N LYS A 22 -0.03 -2.70 -7.70
CA LYS A 22 -1.14 -3.05 -6.78
C LYS A 22 -1.06 -2.30 -5.45
N TRP A 23 0.14 -2.17 -4.89
CA TRP A 23 0.33 -1.52 -3.59
C TRP A 23 0.01 -0.03 -3.64
N ASN A 24 0.18 0.63 -4.79
CA ASN A 24 -0.23 2.01 -5.00
C ASN A 24 -1.75 2.15 -4.94
N LEU A 25 -2.49 1.24 -5.61
CA LEU A 25 -3.96 1.20 -5.52
C LEU A 25 -4.43 0.94 -4.09
N ILE A 26 -3.84 -0.04 -3.39
CA ILE A 26 -4.22 -0.36 -2.01
C ILE A 26 -3.97 0.84 -1.09
N THR A 27 -2.82 1.51 -1.24
CA THR A 27 -2.48 2.69 -0.45
C THR A 27 -3.43 3.86 -0.75
N HIS A 28 -3.80 4.05 -2.01
CA HIS A 28 -4.80 5.02 -2.42
C HIS A 28 -6.17 4.73 -1.81
N MET A 29 -6.66 3.48 -1.91
CA MET A 29 -7.92 3.03 -1.27
C MET A 29 -7.93 3.31 0.22
N ALA A 30 -6.85 2.90 0.90
CA ALA A 30 -6.64 3.11 2.32
C ALA A 30 -6.71 4.59 2.74
N ARG A 31 -6.07 5.48 1.98
CA ARG A 31 -5.94 6.90 2.37
C ARG A 31 -7.11 7.77 1.94
N VAL A 32 -7.59 7.57 0.72
CA VAL A 32 -8.54 8.46 0.08
C VAL A 32 -9.98 8.02 0.36
N HIS A 33 -10.23 6.72 0.39
CA HIS A 33 -11.59 6.19 0.49
C HIS A 33 -11.91 5.56 1.84
N SER A 34 -10.97 4.84 2.45
CA SER A 34 -11.25 4.05 3.66
C SER A 34 -10.76 4.69 4.96
N LYS A 35 -9.86 5.68 4.90
CA LYS A 35 -9.07 6.21 6.04
C LYS A 35 -8.37 5.14 6.90
N LYS A 36 -8.39 3.87 6.49
CA LYS A 36 -7.79 2.73 7.17
C LYS A 36 -6.40 2.52 6.63
N LYS A 37 -5.41 2.40 7.53
CA LYS A 37 -4.04 2.11 7.14
C LYS A 37 -3.86 0.58 7.02
N PRO A 38 -3.39 0.06 5.89
CA PRO A 38 -3.44 -1.37 5.60
C PRO A 38 -2.41 -2.19 6.38
N PHE A 39 -1.38 -1.55 6.93
CA PHE A 39 -0.33 -2.23 7.68
C PHE A 39 -0.41 -1.84 9.15
N LYS A 40 -0.90 -2.74 10.00
CA LYS A 40 -0.98 -2.54 11.45
C LYS A 40 0.03 -3.42 12.16
N CYS A 41 0.78 -2.85 13.09
CA CYS A 41 1.59 -3.61 14.03
C CYS A 41 0.70 -4.18 15.13
N ASN A 42 0.81 -5.49 15.38
CA ASN A 42 0.02 -6.13 16.43
C ASN A 42 0.63 -5.92 17.82
N ASP A 43 1.95 -5.72 17.91
CA ASP A 43 2.66 -5.53 19.18
C ASP A 43 2.37 -4.17 19.83
N CYS A 44 2.28 -3.09 19.02
CA CYS A 44 2.00 -1.73 19.52
C CYS A 44 0.76 -1.06 18.92
N ASN A 45 -0.04 -1.79 18.15
CA ASN A 45 -1.23 -1.30 17.46
C ASN A 45 -0.99 -0.12 16.48
N LYS A 46 0.27 0.22 16.19
CA LYS A 46 0.62 1.36 15.35
C LYS A 46 0.36 1.04 13.87
N GLU A 47 -0.28 1.97 13.18
CA GLU A 47 -0.70 1.78 11.81
C GLU A 47 0.16 2.58 10.81
N PHE A 48 0.46 1.94 9.68
CA PHE A 48 1.32 2.43 8.61
C PHE A 48 0.60 2.40 7.26
N GLY A 49 0.83 3.45 6.47
CA GLY A 49 0.28 3.57 5.13
C GLY A 49 1.16 2.95 4.03
N TYR A 50 2.32 2.40 4.37
CA TYR A 50 3.27 1.80 3.43
C TYR A 50 3.95 0.57 4.05
N SER A 51 4.18 -0.46 3.23
CA SER A 51 4.81 -1.71 3.65
C SER A 51 6.27 -1.51 4.08
N SER A 52 7.01 -0.64 3.40
CA SER A 52 8.41 -0.33 3.73
C SER A 52 8.55 0.30 5.13
N HIS A 53 7.64 1.20 5.49
CA HIS A 53 7.59 1.79 6.84
C HIS A 53 7.19 0.77 7.89
N PHE A 54 6.19 -0.07 7.61
CA PHE A 54 5.79 -1.14 8.52
C PHE A 54 6.93 -2.14 8.77
N LYS A 55 7.63 -2.55 7.70
CA LYS A 55 8.75 -3.49 7.78
C LYS A 55 9.88 -2.91 8.63
N LYS A 56 10.31 -1.68 8.35
CA LYS A 56 11.31 -0.97 9.17
C LYS A 56 10.86 -0.87 10.63
N HIS A 57 9.61 -0.50 10.87
CA HIS A 57 9.09 -0.43 12.23
C HIS A 57 9.19 -1.77 12.95
N LYS A 58 8.76 -2.87 12.31
CA LYS A 58 8.87 -4.20 12.89
C LYS A 58 10.33 -4.62 13.13
N GLU A 59 11.22 -4.33 12.18
CA GLU A 59 12.64 -4.70 12.25
C GLU A 59 13.47 -3.87 13.24
N HIS A 60 13.07 -2.63 13.54
CA HIS A 60 13.86 -1.73 14.40
C HIS A 60 13.23 -1.46 15.77
N ILE A 61 11.89 -1.52 15.89
CA ILE A 61 11.18 -1.14 17.13
C ILE A 61 10.79 -2.38 17.95
N HIS A 62 10.51 -3.51 17.30
CA HIS A 62 10.10 -4.76 17.96
C HIS A 62 11.12 -5.87 17.81
N LYS A 63 12.37 -5.51 17.48
CA LYS A 63 13.48 -6.46 17.47
C LYS A 63 13.84 -6.80 18.91
N VAL A 64 13.57 -8.04 19.33
CA VAL A 64 14.19 -8.68 20.49
C VAL A 64 15.61 -9.09 20.11
#